data_AF-A0AA47B4R7-F1
#
_entry.id   AF-A0AA47B4R7-F1
#
_cell.length_a   1.000
_cell.length_b   1.000
_cell.length_c   1.000
_cell.angle_alpha   90.00
_cell.angle_beta   90.00
_cell.angle_gamma   90.00
#
_symmetry.space_group_name_H-M   'P 1'
#
loop_
_entity.id
_entity.type
_entity.pdbx_description
1 polymer ?
#
loop_
_entity_poly.entity_id
_entity_poly.type
_entity_poly.pdbx_seq_one_letter_code
_entity_poly.pdbx_strand_id
1 'polypeptide(L)'
;MPEINSDSYFYHLLEAQAARENNEDSPSKYASYGKPIDTITDTLKTYFCSNDTSDIPEKDLNTIRNISYSYQLLEFYIHAKKELYLSFPLNCMINKQLLIISFEIEQALLCLMFPDMYNKSANERDKIIKEKKLLKRSLIEKIDNNRKYRNKIHLSVTENNPDMDYQIFSDDSKVNESITILNSLLDIKIPKEKSISLDPI
;
A
#
# COMPACT_ATOMS: atom_id res chain seq x y z
N MET A 1 -23.31 7.30 8.82
CA MET A 1 -22.14 7.08 7.95
C MET A 1 -21.28 6.04 8.64
N PRO A 2 -20.92 4.91 8.03
CA PRO A 2 -19.92 4.04 8.64
C PRO A 2 -18.59 4.80 8.65
N GLU A 3 -18.02 5.01 9.83
CA GLU A 3 -16.71 5.62 10.00
C GLU A 3 -15.67 4.81 9.22
N ILE A 4 -14.86 5.50 8.42
CA ILE A 4 -13.57 4.98 7.98
C ILE A 4 -12.80 4.72 9.28
N ASN A 5 -12.75 3.45 9.69
CA ASN A 5 -12.20 3.04 10.97
C ASN A 5 -10.73 3.48 11.03
N SER A 6 -10.49 4.57 11.76
CA SER A 6 -9.25 5.34 11.75
C SER A 6 -8.10 4.66 12.47
N ASP A 7 -8.36 3.52 13.10
CA ASP A 7 -7.39 2.85 13.97
C ASP A 7 -6.35 2.04 13.18
N SER A 8 -6.50 1.94 11.87
CA SER A 8 -5.54 1.26 10.99
C SER A 8 -4.53 2.24 10.40
N TYR A 9 -3.71 2.84 11.27
CA TYR A 9 -2.58 3.67 10.86
C TYR A 9 -1.43 2.78 10.43
N PHE A 10 -1.28 2.61 9.12
CA PHE A 10 -0.15 1.97 8.44
C PHE A 10 1.21 2.35 9.03
N TYR A 11 1.44 3.63 9.34
CA TYR A 11 2.66 4.09 10.01
C TYR A 11 2.78 3.65 11.48
N HIS A 12 1.67 3.54 12.23
CA HIS A 12 1.69 2.95 13.58
C HIS A 12 1.96 1.44 13.53
N LEU A 13 1.50 0.73 12.50
CA LEU A 13 1.88 -0.68 12.30
C LEU A 13 3.38 -0.81 11.98
N LEU A 14 3.93 0.10 11.15
CA LEU A 14 5.36 0.15 10.85
C LEU A 14 6.22 0.55 12.06
N GLU A 15 5.84 1.60 12.81
CA GLU A 15 6.54 2.01 14.04
C GLU A 15 6.40 0.95 15.14
N ALA A 16 5.22 0.36 15.34
CA ALA A 16 5.04 -0.71 16.32
C ALA A 16 5.83 -1.97 15.95
N GLN A 17 5.93 -2.31 14.67
CA GLN A 17 6.76 -3.43 14.24
C GLN A 17 8.26 -3.11 14.38
N ALA A 18 8.70 -1.92 13.95
CA ALA A 18 10.09 -1.50 14.09
C ALA A 18 10.50 -1.41 15.58
N ALA A 19 9.64 -0.86 16.45
CA ALA A 19 9.84 -0.81 17.89
C ALA A 19 9.89 -2.22 18.51
N ARG A 20 9.03 -3.15 18.07
CA ARG A 20 9.07 -4.56 18.48
C ARG A 20 10.36 -5.27 18.06
N GLU A 21 10.91 -4.96 16.88
CA GLU A 21 12.18 -5.52 16.43
C GLU A 21 13.39 -4.92 17.18
N ASN A 22 13.26 -3.71 17.73
CA ASN A 22 14.30 -3.00 18.47
C ASN A 22 14.15 -3.04 20.01
N ASN A 23 13.17 -3.76 20.57
CA ASN A 23 12.80 -3.78 22.01
C ASN A 23 12.48 -2.39 22.60
N GLU A 24 11.83 -1.52 21.83
CA GLU A 24 11.43 -0.18 22.26
C GLU A 24 9.93 -0.10 22.60
N ASP A 25 9.56 0.81 23.51
CA ASP A 25 8.15 1.09 23.84
C ASP A 25 7.41 1.67 22.62
N SER A 26 6.32 1.03 22.21
CA SER A 26 5.53 1.42 21.02
C SER A 26 4.87 2.79 21.23
N PRO A 27 5.16 3.82 20.40
CA PRO A 27 4.46 5.09 20.49
C PRO A 27 3.03 4.90 19.96
N SER A 28 2.03 5.40 20.69
CA SER A 28 0.65 5.48 20.21
C SER A 28 0.09 6.90 20.36
N LYS A 29 -0.76 7.27 19.39
CA LYS A 29 -1.84 8.29 19.40
C LYS A 29 -1.74 9.55 18.54
N TYR A 30 -0.78 9.68 17.61
CA TYR A 30 -0.80 10.82 16.69
C TYR A 30 -0.53 10.41 15.25
N ALA A 31 -1.44 10.83 14.38
CA ALA A 31 -1.37 10.68 12.94
C ALA A 31 0.01 11.04 12.40
N SER A 32 0.53 10.23 11.49
CA SER A 32 1.74 10.47 10.70
C SER A 32 1.67 11.68 9.77
N TYR A 33 0.55 12.41 9.80
CA TYR A 33 0.35 13.65 9.05
C TYR A 33 1.46 14.66 9.34
N GLY A 34 2.19 15.03 8.28
CA GLY A 34 3.29 16.00 8.36
C GLY A 34 4.63 15.41 8.77
N LYS A 35 4.79 14.09 8.85
CA LYS A 35 6.12 13.47 9.00
C LYS A 35 6.99 13.78 7.77
N PRO A 36 8.26 14.16 7.96
CA PRO A 36 9.20 14.31 6.85
C PRO A 36 9.31 13.02 6.04
N ILE A 37 9.38 13.15 4.72
CA ILE A 37 9.50 12.00 3.81
C ILE A 37 10.70 11.12 4.15
N ASP A 38 11.80 11.73 4.61
CA ASP A 38 13.02 11.02 5.01
C ASP A 38 12.76 10.12 6.22
N THR A 39 11.95 10.56 7.19
CA THR A 39 11.56 9.74 8.35
C THR A 39 10.74 8.52 7.91
N ILE A 40 9.77 8.70 7.01
CA ILE A 40 8.96 7.59 6.47
C ILE A 40 9.87 6.61 5.70
N THR A 41 10.79 7.15 4.90
CA THR A 41 11.76 6.36 4.14
C THR A 41 12.64 5.52 5.05
N ASP A 42 13.17 6.10 6.14
CA ASP A 42 14.05 5.40 7.07
C ASP A 42 13.31 4.34 7.90
N THR A 43 12.06 4.60 8.29
CA THR A 43 11.19 3.58 8.92
C THR A 43 10.97 2.40 7.99
N LEU A 44 10.67 2.65 6.70
CA LEU A 44 10.50 1.59 5.71
C LEU A 44 11.82 0.86 5.43
N LYS A 45 12.97 1.54 5.34
CA LYS A 45 14.27 0.85 5.23
C LYS A 45 14.49 -0.11 6.40
N THR A 46 14.24 0.36 7.62
CA THR A 46 14.38 -0.46 8.83
C THR A 46 13.48 -1.70 8.74
N TYR A 47 12.23 -1.50 8.34
CA TYR A 47 11.24 -2.57 8.18
C TYR A 47 11.61 -3.61 7.10
N PHE A 48 12.00 -3.15 5.91
CA PHE A 48 12.17 -4.00 4.73
C PHE A 48 13.61 -4.53 4.57
N CYS A 49 14.62 -3.86 5.15
CA CYS A 49 16.03 -4.12 4.86
C CYS A 49 16.89 -4.39 6.09
N SER A 50 16.30 -4.49 7.30
CA SER A 50 16.99 -4.64 8.59
C SER A 50 17.88 -3.43 8.96
N ASN A 51 18.41 -3.42 10.19
CA ASN A 51 19.16 -2.28 10.75
C ASN A 51 20.48 -1.94 10.02
N ASP A 52 20.95 -2.80 9.10
CA ASP A 52 22.17 -2.56 8.33
C ASP A 52 21.84 -1.92 6.97
N THR A 53 21.67 -0.59 6.99
CA THR A 53 21.17 0.18 5.83
C THR A 53 22.22 0.45 4.74
N SER A 54 23.47 0.01 4.90
CA SER A 54 24.58 0.38 3.99
C SER A 54 24.55 -0.33 2.64
N ASP A 55 23.86 -1.48 2.50
CA ASP A 55 23.88 -2.33 1.29
C ASP A 55 22.49 -2.57 0.66
N ILE A 56 21.57 -1.59 0.77
CA ILE A 56 20.26 -1.70 0.10
C ILE A 56 20.44 -1.52 -1.42
N PRO A 57 20.03 -2.50 -2.26
CA PRO A 57 20.07 -2.34 -3.71
C PRO A 57 19.32 -1.09 -4.16
N GLU A 58 19.89 -0.32 -5.10
CA GLU A 58 19.31 0.95 -5.57
C GLU A 58 17.84 0.81 -6.01
N LYS A 59 17.49 -0.34 -6.59
CA LYS A 59 16.13 -0.67 -7.01
C LYS A 59 15.15 -0.77 -5.84
N ASP A 60 15.57 -1.40 -4.75
CA ASP A 60 14.77 -1.53 -3.52
C ASP A 60 14.67 -0.16 -2.84
N LEU A 61 15.78 0.60 -2.79
CA LEU A 61 15.79 1.95 -2.24
C LEU A 61 14.84 2.91 -2.99
N ASN A 62 14.85 2.89 -4.32
CA ASN A 62 13.93 3.69 -5.13
C ASN A 62 12.48 3.27 -4.92
N THR A 63 12.22 1.98 -4.74
CA THR A 63 10.87 1.47 -4.45
C THR A 63 10.39 1.88 -3.06
N ILE A 64 11.26 1.84 -2.05
CA ILE A 64 10.99 2.34 -0.71
C ILE A 64 10.68 3.84 -0.73
N ARG A 65 11.47 4.64 -1.47
CA ARG A 65 11.19 6.07 -1.65
C ARG A 65 9.83 6.31 -2.31
N ASN A 66 9.51 5.58 -3.37
CA ASN A 66 8.22 5.69 -4.04
C ASN A 66 7.05 5.35 -3.11
N ILE A 67 7.18 4.27 -2.33
CA ILE A 67 6.20 3.93 -1.29
C ILE A 67 6.06 5.07 -0.29
N SER A 68 7.16 5.68 0.13
CA SER A 68 7.14 6.79 1.08
C SER A 68 6.35 7.98 0.54
N TYR A 69 6.56 8.36 -0.73
CA TYR A 69 5.85 9.48 -1.35
C TYR A 69 4.37 9.17 -1.54
N SER A 70 4.07 7.99 -2.09
CA SER A 70 2.68 7.54 -2.28
C SER A 70 1.96 7.43 -0.95
N TYR A 71 2.65 6.99 0.11
CA TYR A 71 2.09 6.93 1.45
C TYR A 71 1.73 8.32 1.99
N GLN A 72 2.66 9.27 1.92
CA GLN A 72 2.40 10.63 2.37
C GLN A 72 1.19 11.25 1.64
N LEU A 73 1.05 10.96 0.34
CA LEU A 73 -0.10 11.39 -0.45
C LEU A 73 -1.40 10.67 -0.03
N LEU A 74 -1.34 9.37 0.27
CA LEU A 74 -2.48 8.60 0.78
C LEU A 74 -3.00 9.21 2.08
N GLU A 75 -2.11 9.52 3.01
CA GLU A 75 -2.47 10.15 4.28
C GLU A 75 -3.09 11.53 4.08
N PHE A 76 -2.50 12.35 3.21
CA PHE A 76 -3.05 13.66 2.87
C PHE A 76 -4.52 13.56 2.44
N TYR A 77 -4.85 12.61 1.55
CA TYR A 77 -6.22 12.43 1.09
C TYR A 77 -7.16 11.84 2.16
N ILE A 78 -6.68 10.93 3.02
CA ILE A 78 -7.46 10.42 4.16
C ILE A 78 -7.81 11.58 5.11
N HIS A 79 -6.85 12.44 5.41
CA HIS A 79 -7.05 13.62 6.26
C HIS A 79 -7.97 14.65 5.61
N ALA A 80 -7.74 14.98 4.34
CA ALA A 80 -8.62 15.89 3.60
C ALA A 80 -10.08 15.41 3.61
N LYS A 81 -10.31 14.09 3.51
CA LYS A 81 -11.64 13.51 3.59
C LYS A 81 -12.28 13.57 4.99
N LYS A 82 -11.48 13.48 6.05
CA LYS A 82 -11.96 13.54 7.43
C LYS A 82 -12.23 14.97 7.92
N GLU A 83 -11.39 15.91 7.52
CA GLU A 83 -11.37 17.27 8.08
C GLU A 83 -12.19 18.25 7.24
N LEU A 84 -12.41 17.98 5.95
CA LEU A 84 -13.14 18.87 5.05
C LEU A 84 -14.58 18.38 4.83
N TYR A 85 -15.51 19.33 4.82
CA TYR A 85 -16.85 19.10 4.27
C TYR A 85 -16.77 19.11 2.75
N LEU A 86 -16.62 17.92 2.17
CA LEU A 86 -16.50 17.75 0.72
C LEU A 86 -17.88 17.65 0.07
N SER A 87 -18.03 18.31 -1.08
CA SER A 87 -19.17 18.06 -1.95
C SER A 87 -19.13 16.61 -2.45
N PHE A 88 -20.29 16.05 -2.84
CA PHE A 88 -20.38 14.68 -3.34
C PHE A 88 -19.37 14.38 -4.47
N PRO A 89 -19.22 15.22 -5.51
CA PRO A 89 -18.21 14.99 -6.54
C PRO A 89 -16.77 14.98 -6.03
N LEU A 90 -16.43 15.89 -5.10
CA LEU A 90 -15.09 15.92 -4.50
C LEU A 90 -14.81 14.69 -3.65
N ASN A 91 -15.80 14.19 -2.90
CA ASN A 91 -15.66 12.96 -2.14
C ASN A 91 -15.37 11.76 -3.06
N CYS A 92 -16.11 11.64 -4.16
CA CYS A 92 -15.87 10.61 -5.16
C CYS A 92 -14.49 10.73 -5.83
N MET A 93 -14.02 11.95 -6.11
CA MET A 93 -12.67 12.18 -6.63
C MET A 93 -11.59 11.75 -5.64
N ILE A 94 -11.76 12.06 -4.34
CA ILE A 94 -10.81 11.62 -3.32
C ILE A 94 -10.81 10.09 -3.18
N ASN A 95 -11.97 9.45 -3.19
CA ASN A 95 -12.05 7.98 -3.17
C ASN A 95 -11.29 7.35 -4.34
N LYS A 96 -11.43 7.90 -5.54
CA LYS A 96 -10.66 7.49 -6.71
C LYS A 96 -9.15 7.59 -6.47
N GLN A 97 -8.67 8.70 -5.91
CA GLN A 97 -7.24 8.88 -5.60
C GLN A 97 -6.75 7.88 -4.56
N LEU A 98 -7.51 7.70 -3.47
CA LEU A 98 -7.17 6.74 -2.41
C LEU A 98 -7.02 5.31 -2.94
N LEU A 99 -7.93 4.87 -3.83
CA LEU A 99 -7.86 3.55 -4.45
C LEU A 99 -6.64 3.39 -5.36
N ILE A 100 -6.31 4.40 -6.17
CA ILE A 100 -5.16 4.37 -7.06
C ILE A 100 -3.86 4.28 -6.25
N ILE A 101 -3.71 5.17 -5.26
CA ILE A 101 -2.51 5.27 -4.44
C ILE A 101 -2.33 4.01 -3.59
N SER A 102 -3.39 3.52 -2.93
CA SER A 102 -3.34 2.28 -2.16
C SER A 102 -2.87 1.12 -3.02
N PHE A 103 -3.46 0.96 -4.22
CA PHE A 103 -3.09 -0.11 -5.14
C PHE A 103 -1.63 0.00 -5.61
N GLU A 104 -1.13 1.21 -5.86
CA GLU A 104 0.28 1.42 -6.23
C GLU A 104 1.23 1.02 -5.10
N ILE A 105 0.89 1.36 -3.86
CA ILE A 105 1.67 0.92 -2.69
C ILE A 105 1.61 -0.61 -2.56
N GLU A 106 0.43 -1.23 -2.67
CA GLU A 106 0.28 -2.69 -2.67
C GLU A 106 1.20 -3.36 -3.70
N GLN A 107 1.24 -2.84 -4.93
CA GLN A 107 2.08 -3.39 -6.01
C GLN A 107 3.58 -3.17 -5.77
N ALA A 108 3.97 -2.05 -5.15
CA ALA A 108 5.36 -1.77 -4.80
C ALA A 108 5.83 -2.67 -3.63
N LEU A 109 4.97 -2.90 -2.64
CA LEU A 109 5.22 -3.84 -1.55
C LEU A 109 5.44 -5.25 -2.09
N LEU A 110 4.60 -5.72 -3.02
CA LEU A 110 4.79 -7.02 -3.67
C LEU A 110 6.15 -7.13 -4.37
N CYS A 111 6.67 -6.05 -4.96
CA CYS A 111 8.01 -6.05 -5.56
C CYS A 111 9.14 -6.11 -4.53
N LEU A 112 8.98 -5.46 -3.38
CA LEU A 112 9.94 -5.56 -2.28
C LEU A 112 9.94 -6.97 -1.66
N MET A 113 8.77 -7.57 -1.51
CA MET A 113 8.61 -8.92 -0.98
C MET A 113 9.13 -10.00 -1.96
N PHE A 114 8.98 -9.77 -3.27
CA PHE A 114 9.31 -10.73 -4.31
C PHE A 114 10.11 -10.04 -5.44
N PRO A 115 11.46 -10.02 -5.35
CA PRO A 115 12.31 -9.25 -6.27
C PRO A 115 12.20 -9.65 -7.76
N ASP A 116 11.74 -10.86 -8.08
CA ASP A 116 11.48 -11.30 -9.45
C ASP A 116 10.31 -10.54 -10.12
N MET A 117 9.54 -9.75 -9.36
CA MET A 117 8.34 -9.05 -9.83
C MET A 117 8.57 -7.66 -10.41
N TYR A 118 9.72 -7.04 -10.18
CA TYR A 118 9.94 -5.64 -10.52
C TYR A 118 9.70 -5.30 -12.01
N ASN A 119 10.09 -6.19 -12.92
CA ASN A 119 9.99 -5.95 -14.36
C ASN A 119 8.68 -6.50 -14.95
N LYS A 120 7.72 -6.84 -14.10
CA LYS A 120 6.47 -7.48 -14.49
C LYS A 120 5.31 -6.49 -14.34
N SER A 121 4.35 -6.57 -15.24
CA SER A 121 3.06 -5.87 -15.10
C SER A 121 2.27 -6.39 -13.89
N ALA A 122 1.34 -5.59 -13.36
CA ALA A 122 0.47 -6.03 -12.27
C ALA A 122 -0.26 -7.36 -12.57
N ASN A 123 -0.64 -7.57 -13.83
CA ASN A 123 -1.26 -8.81 -14.29
C ASN A 123 -0.33 -10.02 -14.16
N GLU A 124 0.93 -9.87 -14.56
CA GLU A 124 1.94 -10.92 -14.45
C GLU A 124 2.34 -11.18 -12.99
N ARG A 125 2.44 -10.13 -12.17
CA ARG A 125 2.71 -10.28 -10.72
C ARG A 125 1.63 -11.09 -10.05
N ASP A 126 0.36 -10.75 -10.26
CA ASP A 126 -0.77 -11.47 -9.67
C ASP A 126 -0.82 -12.93 -10.14
N LYS A 127 -0.48 -13.19 -11.40
CA LYS A 127 -0.38 -14.55 -11.93
C LYS A 127 0.71 -15.35 -11.20
N ILE A 128 1.88 -14.78 -11.01
CA ILE A 128 2.99 -15.44 -10.29
C ILE A 128 2.63 -15.70 -8.84
N ILE A 129 2.02 -14.73 -8.16
CA ILE A 129 1.56 -14.89 -6.77
C ILE A 129 0.58 -16.06 -6.65
N LYS A 130 -0.36 -16.20 -7.60
CA LYS A 130 -1.31 -17.31 -7.67
C LYS A 130 -0.61 -18.66 -7.94
N GLU A 131 0.25 -18.73 -8.94
CA GLU A 131 0.91 -19.96 -9.38
C GLU A 131 1.89 -20.48 -8.34
N LYS A 132 2.73 -19.61 -7.79
CA LYS A 132 3.74 -19.94 -6.77
C LYS A 132 3.15 -20.03 -5.36
N LYS A 133 1.86 -19.75 -5.17
CA LYS A 133 1.16 -19.74 -3.87
C LYS A 133 1.90 -18.92 -2.80
N LEU A 134 2.42 -17.77 -3.19
CA LEU A 134 3.27 -16.93 -2.33
C LEU A 134 2.49 -16.25 -1.20
N LEU A 135 1.17 -16.10 -1.37
CA LEU A 135 0.26 -15.49 -0.42
C LEU A 135 -0.94 -16.40 -0.13
N LYS A 136 -1.64 -16.15 0.98
CA LYS A 136 -2.92 -16.81 1.26
C LYS A 136 -3.90 -16.52 0.12
N ARG A 137 -4.59 -17.56 -0.36
CA ARG A 137 -5.57 -17.46 -1.46
C ARG A 137 -6.58 -16.32 -1.26
N SER A 138 -7.08 -16.16 -0.03
CA SER A 138 -8.03 -15.10 0.31
C SER A 138 -7.46 -13.68 0.13
N LEU A 139 -6.16 -13.47 0.40
CA LEU A 139 -5.51 -12.19 0.17
C LEU A 139 -5.30 -11.93 -1.33
N ILE A 140 -4.95 -12.98 -2.08
CA ILE A 140 -4.77 -12.88 -3.53
C ILE A 140 -6.08 -12.52 -4.24
N GLU A 141 -7.19 -13.13 -3.81
CA GLU A 141 -8.52 -12.82 -4.33
C GLU A 141 -8.92 -11.36 -4.03
N LYS A 142 -8.58 -10.85 -2.84
CA LYS A 142 -8.78 -9.44 -2.49
C LYS A 142 -7.96 -8.49 -3.37
N ILE A 143 -6.67 -8.77 -3.58
CA ILE A 143 -5.80 -7.96 -4.47
C ILE A 143 -6.36 -7.93 -5.90
N ASP A 144 -6.76 -9.08 -6.45
CA ASP A 144 -7.32 -9.17 -7.81
C ASP A 144 -8.66 -8.41 -7.93
N ASN A 145 -9.52 -8.49 -6.90
CA ASN A 145 -10.76 -7.73 -6.86
C ASN A 145 -10.51 -6.22 -6.78
N ASN A 146 -9.55 -5.80 -5.94
CA ASN A 146 -9.15 -4.41 -5.82
C ASN A 146 -8.63 -3.87 -7.17
N ARG A 147 -7.75 -4.63 -7.85
CA ARG A 147 -7.26 -4.31 -9.19
C ARG A 147 -8.38 -4.17 -10.22
N LYS A 148 -9.33 -5.12 -10.26
CA LYS A 148 -10.47 -5.06 -11.20
C LYS A 148 -11.31 -3.82 -10.95
N TYR A 149 -11.57 -3.51 -9.69
CA TYR A 149 -12.30 -2.30 -9.32
C TYR A 149 -11.51 -1.04 -9.71
N ARG A 150 -10.21 -0.99 -9.42
CA ARG A 150 -9.28 0.07 -9.86
C ARG A 150 -9.20 0.20 -11.38
N ASN A 151 -9.37 -0.87 -12.16
CA ASN A 151 -9.33 -0.78 -13.62
C ASN A 151 -10.64 -0.27 -14.23
N LYS A 152 -11.79 -0.47 -13.56
CA LYS A 152 -13.04 0.22 -13.94
C LYS A 152 -12.87 1.74 -13.92
N ILE A 153 -11.92 2.25 -13.14
CA ILE A 153 -11.55 3.68 -13.00
C ILE A 153 -10.92 4.27 -14.26
N HIS A 154 -10.27 3.44 -15.08
CA HIS A 154 -9.54 3.88 -16.28
C HIS A 154 -10.31 3.61 -17.57
N LEU A 155 -11.40 2.82 -17.51
CA LEU A 155 -12.17 2.39 -18.68
C LEU A 155 -13.49 3.16 -18.87
N SER A 156 -13.88 4.04 -17.95
CA SER A 156 -15.14 4.79 -18.07
C SER A 156 -15.05 6.00 -19.02
N VAL A 157 -13.83 6.39 -19.43
CA VAL A 157 -13.57 7.50 -20.37
C VAL A 157 -14.14 7.24 -21.77
N THR A 158 -14.50 6.00 -22.10
CA THR A 158 -15.02 5.61 -23.43
C THR A 158 -16.52 5.82 -23.64
N GLU A 159 -17.30 6.16 -22.60
CA GLU A 159 -18.74 6.43 -22.74
C GLU A 159 -19.07 7.89 -22.40
N ASN A 160 -19.79 8.57 -23.30
CA ASN A 160 -20.08 10.03 -23.31
C ASN A 160 -20.98 10.55 -22.15
N ASN A 161 -20.80 10.10 -20.91
CA ASN A 161 -21.64 10.54 -19.79
C ASN A 161 -20.82 11.00 -18.56
N PRO A 162 -20.36 12.28 -18.55
CA PRO A 162 -19.46 12.80 -17.52
C PRO A 162 -20.04 12.82 -16.09
N ASP A 163 -21.38 12.76 -15.95
CA ASP A 163 -22.05 12.78 -14.64
C ASP A 163 -22.10 11.39 -13.95
N MET A 164 -21.85 10.29 -14.68
CA MET A 164 -21.90 8.92 -14.12
C MET A 164 -20.54 8.39 -13.68
N ASP A 165 -19.44 8.97 -14.15
CA ASP A 165 -18.07 8.48 -13.89
C ASP A 165 -17.69 8.48 -12.41
N TYR A 166 -18.17 9.47 -11.65
CA TYR A 166 -17.81 9.62 -10.24
C TYR A 166 -18.68 8.77 -9.31
N GLN A 167 -19.87 8.34 -9.73
CA GLN A 167 -20.79 7.60 -8.87
C GLN A 167 -20.26 6.22 -8.49
N ILE A 168 -19.44 5.62 -9.37
CA ILE A 168 -18.74 4.36 -9.08
C ILE A 168 -17.87 4.51 -7.82
N PHE A 169 -17.39 5.72 -7.53
CA PHE A 169 -16.54 6.06 -6.36
C PHE A 169 -17.31 6.59 -5.16
N SER A 170 -18.63 6.49 -5.15
CA SER A 170 -19.43 6.84 -3.96
C SER A 170 -19.27 5.82 -2.82
N ASP A 171 -18.72 4.64 -3.11
CA ASP A 171 -18.62 3.53 -2.18
C ASP A 171 -17.33 3.58 -1.33
N ASP A 172 -17.43 4.18 -0.15
CA ASP A 172 -16.35 4.24 0.85
C ASP A 172 -15.89 2.85 1.32
N SER A 173 -16.73 1.82 1.20
CA SER A 173 -16.35 0.46 1.61
C SER A 173 -15.21 -0.09 0.74
N LYS A 174 -15.13 0.34 -0.52
CA LYS A 174 -14.07 -0.07 -1.45
C LYS A 174 -12.73 0.54 -1.10
N VAL A 175 -12.73 1.80 -0.66
CA VAL A 175 -11.53 2.45 -0.12
C VAL A 175 -11.05 1.70 1.13
N ASN A 176 -11.96 1.40 2.06
CA ASN A 176 -11.63 0.66 3.27
C ASN A 176 -11.09 -0.75 2.98
N GLU A 177 -11.66 -1.44 1.99
CA GLU A 177 -11.18 -2.75 1.52
C GLU A 177 -9.74 -2.65 1.00
N SER A 178 -9.44 -1.64 0.17
CA SER A 178 -8.10 -1.38 -0.35
C SER A 178 -7.08 -1.13 0.78
N ILE A 179 -7.41 -0.27 1.74
CA ILE A 179 -6.55 -0.01 2.90
C ILE A 179 -6.36 -1.28 3.74
N THR A 180 -7.40 -2.10 3.90
CA THR A 180 -7.29 -3.38 4.62
C THR A 180 -6.33 -4.35 3.94
N ILE A 181 -6.30 -4.38 2.60
CA ILE A 181 -5.34 -5.19 1.82
C ILE A 181 -3.92 -4.69 2.08
N LEU A 182 -3.72 -3.37 2.02
CA LEU A 182 -2.43 -2.73 2.28
C LEU A 182 -1.89 -3.11 3.67
N ASN A 183 -2.72 -3.02 4.71
CA ASN A 183 -2.32 -3.42 6.06
C ASN A 183 -2.04 -4.93 6.16
N SER A 184 -2.83 -5.76 5.48
CA SER A 184 -2.58 -7.20 5.41
C SER A 184 -1.26 -7.55 4.74
N LEU A 185 -0.81 -6.75 3.75
CA LEU A 185 0.49 -6.94 3.09
C LEU A 185 1.64 -6.53 4.00
N LEU A 186 1.49 -5.44 4.75
CA LEU A 186 2.47 -5.05 5.76
C LEU A 186 2.61 -6.12 6.84
N ASP A 187 1.51 -6.67 7.36
CA ASP A 187 1.55 -7.68 8.42
C ASP A 187 2.31 -8.97 8.05
N ILE A 188 2.58 -9.18 6.76
CA ILE A 188 3.41 -10.29 6.30
C ILE A 188 4.86 -9.96 6.61
N LYS A 189 5.41 -10.65 7.63
CA LYS A 189 6.85 -10.67 7.86
C LYS A 189 7.55 -11.11 6.57
N ILE A 190 8.35 -10.22 6.01
CA ILE A 190 9.26 -10.58 4.91
C ILE A 190 10.31 -11.51 5.50
N PRO A 191 10.47 -12.74 4.98
CA PRO A 191 11.55 -13.60 5.41
C PRO A 191 12.88 -12.86 5.18
N LYS A 192 13.71 -12.72 6.23
CA LYS A 192 15.05 -12.12 6.18
C LYS A 192 16.04 -12.90 5.29
N GLU A 193 15.61 -13.94 4.59
CA GLU A 193 16.45 -14.77 3.74
C GLU A 193 16.65 -14.12 2.36
N LYS A 194 17.45 -13.05 2.33
CA LYS A 194 18.21 -12.64 1.12
C LYS A 194 19.51 -13.43 0.98
N SER A 195 19.49 -14.71 1.36
CA SER A 195 20.60 -15.65 1.12
C SER A 195 20.05 -17.03 0.75
N ILE A 196 19.52 -17.16 -0.46
CA ILE A 196 19.58 -18.47 -1.11
C ILE A 196 21.04 -18.68 -1.45
N SER A 197 21.80 -19.39 -0.60
CA SER A 197 23.04 -20.01 -1.07
C SER A 197 22.60 -21.04 -2.12
N LEU A 198 23.06 -20.83 -3.35
CA LEU A 198 23.10 -21.91 -4.31
C LEU A 198 24.31 -22.74 -3.92
N ASP A 199 24.09 -23.76 -3.08
CA ASP A 199 25.08 -24.83 -2.95
C ASP A 199 25.12 -25.56 -4.31
N PRO A 200 26.29 -25.62 -4.97
CA PRO A 200 26.43 -26.41 -6.18
C PRO A 200 26.37 -27.89 -5.81
N ILE A 201 25.50 -28.64 -6.48
CA ILE A 201 25.63 -30.09 -6.63
C ILE A 201 26.52 -30.35 -7.85
#